data_AF-F3KZK8-F1
#
_entry.id   AF-F3KZK8-F1
#
_cell.length_a   1.000
_cell.length_b   1.000
_cell.length_c   1.000
_cell.angle_alpha   90.00
_cell.angle_beta   90.00
_cell.angle_gamma   90.00
#
_symmetry.space_group_name_H-M   'P 1'
#
loop_
_entity.id
_entity.type
_entity.pdbx_description
1 polymer ?
#
loop_
_entity_poly.entity_id
_entity_poly.type
_entity_poly.pdbx_seq_one_letter_code
_entity_poly.pdbx_strand_id
1 'polypeptide(L)'
;MPDPDGAYSVQIPDHSSDCDNLSHRLLLEREHSCGVAQWYKFRVERQMLGDDTATIITALPKDVYRHGFQLVVDEKNDIVLRSTTFSGSNALENVELRALSLASKPEAESAEVQGVAALPDTAQPQSNEGGSSWSLGWLPAGFEEVSMSHAAVVQARTYTDGLSTFSIFVEQPKGEIRLGEGMVNRGATLAYTRGLQTSQGAALVSVIGEIPINTARMLVEGLEWSGRAE
;
A
#
# COMPACT_ATOMS: atom_id res chain seq x y z
N MET A 1 27.03 26.06 10.82
CA MET A 1 26.61 26.60 9.51
C MET A 1 26.39 25.37 8.64
N PRO A 2 25.14 25.02 8.27
CA PRO A 2 24.90 23.83 7.48
C PRO A 2 25.21 24.09 6.00
N ASP A 3 25.66 23.04 5.33
CA ASP A 3 26.05 22.98 3.92
C ASP A 3 24.83 23.25 3.00
N PRO A 4 24.92 24.17 2.01
CA PRO A 4 23.78 24.55 1.17
C PRO A 4 23.36 23.51 0.12
N ASP A 5 24.17 22.46 -0.12
CA ASP A 5 23.94 21.48 -1.19
C ASP A 5 23.65 20.08 -0.65
N GLY A 6 22.57 19.94 0.11
CA GLY A 6 22.06 18.65 0.61
C GLY A 6 21.59 17.74 -0.53
N ALA A 7 22.53 17.13 -1.25
CA ALA A 7 22.26 16.12 -2.25
C ALA A 7 21.82 14.83 -1.56
N TYR A 8 20.52 14.55 -1.60
CA TYR A 8 19.98 13.25 -1.19
C TYR A 8 20.23 12.25 -2.32
N SER A 9 21.24 11.38 -2.16
CA SER A 9 21.42 10.20 -3.02
C SER A 9 20.82 8.99 -2.31
N VAL A 10 19.84 8.34 -2.95
CA VAL A 10 19.31 7.05 -2.48
C VAL A 10 20.03 5.98 -3.28
N GLN A 11 20.86 5.19 -2.61
CA GLN A 11 21.39 3.95 -3.18
C GLN A 11 20.20 3.03 -3.44
N ILE A 12 19.90 2.74 -4.70
CA ILE A 12 18.89 1.76 -5.08
C ILE A 12 19.53 0.38 -4.82
N PRO A 13 19.03 -0.43 -3.88
CA PRO A 13 19.59 -1.76 -3.65
C PRO A 13 19.47 -2.60 -4.92
N ASP A 14 20.52 -3.38 -5.22
CA ASP A 14 20.43 -4.48 -6.18
C ASP A 14 19.40 -5.48 -5.63
N HIS A 15 18.18 -5.40 -6.13
CA HIS A 15 17.14 -6.39 -5.92
C HIS A 15 17.06 -7.25 -7.19
N SER A 16 16.89 -8.56 -7.03
CA SER A 16 16.69 -9.42 -8.17
C SER A 16 15.38 -9.04 -8.87
N SER A 17 15.40 -9.00 -10.20
CA SER A 17 14.16 -8.95 -11.00
C SER A 17 13.29 -10.21 -10.80
N ASP A 18 13.85 -11.27 -10.22
CA ASP A 18 13.16 -12.49 -9.77
C ASP A 18 12.66 -12.41 -8.30
N CYS A 19 12.51 -11.22 -7.72
CA CYS A 19 11.86 -11.08 -6.42
C CYS A 19 10.39 -11.53 -6.50
N ASP A 20 10.09 -12.69 -5.92
CA ASP A 20 8.73 -13.25 -5.77
C ASP A 20 7.97 -12.55 -4.63
N ASN A 21 7.75 -11.24 -4.79
CA ASN A 21 6.84 -10.47 -3.95
C ASN A 21 5.42 -10.58 -4.54
N LEU A 22 4.42 -10.87 -3.70
CA LEU A 22 3.02 -10.95 -4.11
C LEU A 22 2.56 -9.72 -4.91
N SER A 23 2.98 -8.51 -4.52
CA SER A 23 2.63 -7.28 -5.25
C SER A 23 3.20 -7.29 -6.67
N HIS A 24 4.45 -7.73 -6.83
CA HIS A 24 5.11 -7.86 -8.13
C HIS A 24 4.43 -8.93 -9.00
N ARG A 25 4.03 -10.04 -8.38
CA ARG A 25 3.27 -11.11 -9.02
C ARG A 25 1.90 -10.63 -9.50
N LEU A 26 1.14 -9.94 -8.65
CA LEU A 26 -0.18 -9.39 -9.01
C LEU A 26 -0.11 -8.33 -10.12
N LEU A 27 0.99 -7.57 -10.18
CA LEU A 27 1.26 -6.65 -11.28
C LEU A 27 1.58 -7.37 -12.60
N LEU A 28 2.30 -8.49 -12.54
CA LEU A 28 2.91 -9.12 -13.72
C LEU A 28 2.33 -10.45 -14.15
N GLU A 29 1.40 -11.04 -13.40
CA GLU A 29 0.98 -12.44 -13.57
C GLU A 29 0.54 -12.74 -15.02
N ARG A 30 1.34 -13.60 -15.69
CA ARG A 30 1.22 -13.92 -17.11
C ARG A 30 0.33 -15.13 -17.40
N GLU A 31 0.07 -16.00 -16.42
CA GLU A 31 -0.53 -17.30 -16.72
C GLU A 31 -2.04 -17.25 -16.89
N HIS A 32 -2.78 -16.42 -16.14
CA HIS A 32 -4.24 -16.31 -16.32
C HIS A 32 -4.74 -14.88 -16.06
N SER A 33 -5.18 -14.21 -17.14
CA SER A 33 -5.89 -12.92 -17.18
C SER A 33 -5.17 -11.69 -16.62
N CYS A 34 -4.56 -10.89 -17.49
CA CYS A 34 -4.41 -9.42 -17.38
C CYS A 34 -3.85 -8.77 -16.08
N GLY A 35 -3.38 -9.49 -15.06
CA GLY A 35 -2.91 -8.94 -13.78
C GLY A 35 -3.86 -7.88 -13.21
N VAL A 36 -3.30 -6.76 -12.73
CA VAL A 36 -4.08 -5.59 -12.30
C VAL A 36 -5.02 -5.01 -13.37
N ALA A 37 -4.80 -5.27 -14.66
CA ALA A 37 -5.71 -4.80 -15.72
C ALA A 37 -7.06 -5.55 -15.73
N GLN A 38 -7.24 -6.59 -14.90
CA GLN A 38 -8.57 -7.10 -14.57
C GLN A 38 -9.41 -6.06 -13.83
N TRP A 39 -8.79 -5.30 -12.92
CA TRP A 39 -9.46 -4.39 -12.00
C TRP A 39 -9.33 -2.91 -12.37
N TYR A 40 -8.33 -2.59 -13.19
CA TYR A 40 -8.07 -1.24 -13.69
C TYR A 40 -8.15 -1.19 -15.22
N LYS A 41 -8.71 -0.10 -15.75
CA LYS A 41 -8.62 0.27 -17.17
C LYS A 41 -7.45 1.23 -17.34
N PHE A 42 -6.45 0.79 -18.07
CA PHE A 42 -5.29 1.62 -18.39
C PHE A 42 -5.55 2.52 -19.60
N ARG A 43 -5.11 3.77 -19.49
CA ARG A 43 -4.96 4.70 -20.62
C ARG A 43 -3.49 5.10 -20.68
N VAL A 44 -2.95 5.13 -21.88
CA VAL A 44 -1.54 5.46 -22.13
C VAL A 44 -1.50 6.59 -23.15
N GLU A 45 -0.87 7.69 -22.78
CA GLU A 45 -0.77 8.89 -23.60
C GLU A 45 0.67 9.38 -23.61
N ARG A 46 1.15 9.85 -24.76
CA ARG A 46 2.49 10.45 -24.88
C ARG A 46 2.37 11.96 -24.74
N GLN A 47 3.20 12.57 -23.90
CA GLN A 47 3.21 14.01 -23.66
C GLN A 47 4.63 14.57 -23.73
N MET A 48 4.78 15.69 -24.44
CA MET A 48 6.02 16.48 -24.41
C MET A 48 6.08 17.31 -23.12
N LEU A 49 7.19 17.25 -22.39
CA LEU A 49 7.47 18.03 -21.19
C LEU A 49 8.71 18.90 -21.45
N GLY A 50 8.51 20.03 -22.13
CA GLY A 50 9.63 20.83 -22.63
C GLY A 50 10.36 20.10 -23.77
N ASP A 51 11.64 19.83 -23.58
CA ASP A 51 12.48 19.09 -24.54
C ASP A 51 12.43 17.56 -24.34
N ASP A 52 11.89 17.09 -23.21
CA ASP A 52 11.76 15.67 -22.90
C ASP A 52 10.39 15.11 -23.30
N THR A 53 10.30 13.79 -23.44
CA THR A 53 9.03 13.09 -23.66
C THR A 53 8.70 12.18 -22.49
N ALA A 54 7.46 12.23 -22.04
CA ALA A 54 6.94 11.32 -21.03
C ALA A 54 5.77 10.50 -21.55
N THR A 55 5.64 9.28 -21.01
CA THR A 55 4.43 8.46 -21.11
C THR A 55 3.59 8.65 -19.86
N ILE A 56 2.33 9.03 -20.05
CA ILE A 56 1.33 9.13 -18.98
C ILE A 56 0.52 7.85 -18.97
N ILE A 57 0.62 7.10 -17.88
CA ILE A 57 -0.13 5.88 -17.62
C ILE A 57 -1.20 6.20 -16.58
N THR A 58 -2.47 6.16 -16.96
CA THR A 58 -3.60 6.35 -16.04
C THR A 58 -4.32 5.03 -15.81
N ALA A 59 -4.29 4.54 -14.57
CA ALA A 59 -5.05 3.38 -14.10
C ALA A 59 -6.39 3.84 -13.50
N LEU A 60 -7.48 3.63 -14.25
CA LEU A 60 -8.83 3.94 -13.81
C LEU A 60 -9.48 2.71 -13.19
N PRO A 61 -9.95 2.75 -11.93
CA PRO A 61 -10.57 1.60 -11.32
C PRO A 61 -11.88 1.25 -12.02
N LYS A 62 -12.16 -0.06 -12.18
CA LYS A 62 -13.41 -0.57 -12.78
C LYS A 62 -14.53 -0.74 -11.77
N ASP A 63 -14.22 -0.63 -10.49
CA ASP A 63 -15.14 -0.67 -9.37
C ASP A 63 -14.99 0.59 -8.48
N VAL A 64 -15.82 0.67 -7.44
CA VAL A 64 -15.82 1.80 -6.49
C VAL A 64 -14.97 1.55 -5.25
N TYR A 65 -14.22 0.44 -5.21
CA TYR A 65 -13.59 -0.06 -3.99
C TYR A 65 -12.14 0.40 -3.82
N ARG A 66 -11.60 1.11 -4.81
CA ARG A 66 -10.18 1.49 -4.87
C ARG A 66 -10.01 2.86 -5.54
N HIS A 67 -8.87 3.50 -5.29
CA HIS A 67 -8.52 4.78 -5.92
C HIS A 67 -7.97 4.56 -7.32
N GLY A 68 -7.91 5.61 -8.12
CA GLY A 68 -7.19 5.61 -9.40
C GLY A 68 -5.78 6.18 -9.25
N PHE A 69 -4.92 5.82 -10.19
CA PHE A 69 -3.52 6.25 -10.22
C PHE A 69 -3.15 6.84 -11.57
N GLN A 70 -2.32 7.89 -11.58
CA GLN A 70 -1.68 8.40 -12.79
C GLN A 70 -0.17 8.48 -12.55
N LEU A 71 0.58 7.81 -13.42
CA LEU A 71 2.03 7.85 -13.44
C LEU A 71 2.48 8.64 -14.68
N VAL A 72 3.37 9.59 -14.48
CA VAL A 72 4.09 10.28 -15.55
C VAL A 72 5.49 9.72 -15.57
N VAL A 73 5.82 8.98 -16.63
CA VAL A 73 7.06 8.22 -16.75
C VAL A 73 7.93 8.86 -17.83
N ASP A 74 9.16 9.23 -17.48
CA ASP A 74 10.15 9.70 -18.46
C ASP A 74 10.50 8.56 -19.43
N GLU A 75 10.36 8.78 -20.74
CA GLU A 75 10.67 7.76 -21.73
C GLU A 75 12.17 7.49 -21.91
N LYS A 76 13.02 8.42 -21.47
CA LYS A 76 14.46 8.27 -21.65
C LYS A 76 15.06 7.29 -20.63
N ASN A 77 14.56 7.29 -19.40
CA ASN A 77 15.14 6.55 -18.28
C ASN A 77 14.14 5.65 -17.54
N ASP A 78 12.88 5.59 -17.98
CA ASP A 78 11.77 4.83 -17.35
C ASP A 78 11.48 5.22 -15.89
N ILE A 79 11.86 6.44 -15.49
CA ILE A 79 11.66 6.95 -14.13
C ILE A 79 10.28 7.58 -14.02
N VAL A 80 9.54 7.24 -12.96
CA VAL A 80 8.29 7.93 -12.59
C VAL A 80 8.60 9.33 -12.08
N LEU A 81 8.34 10.33 -12.89
CA LEU A 81 8.52 11.76 -12.56
C LEU A 81 7.40 12.27 -11.64
N ARG A 82 6.19 11.76 -11.82
CA ARG A 82 5.03 12.12 -11.01
C ARG A 82 4.11 10.93 -10.80
N SER A 83 3.64 10.75 -9.57
CA SER A 83 2.56 9.83 -9.20
C SER A 83 1.41 10.63 -8.58
N THR A 84 0.21 10.43 -9.10
CA THR A 84 -1.02 11.03 -8.59
C THR A 84 -2.01 9.94 -8.21
N THR A 85 -2.41 9.90 -6.94
CA THR A 85 -3.55 9.08 -6.49
C THR A 85 -4.80 9.95 -6.49
N PHE A 86 -5.90 9.46 -7.08
CA PHE A 86 -7.14 10.23 -7.22
C PHE A 86 -8.38 9.40 -6.92
N SER A 87 -9.45 10.08 -6.50
CA SER A 87 -10.78 9.50 -6.33
C SER A 87 -11.78 10.29 -7.17
N GLY A 88 -12.36 9.63 -8.18
CA GLY A 88 -13.15 10.31 -9.20
C GLY A 88 -12.32 11.38 -9.91
N SER A 89 -12.72 12.64 -9.81
CA SER A 89 -12.00 13.80 -10.37
C SER A 89 -11.02 14.47 -9.39
N ASN A 90 -10.98 14.02 -8.12
CA ASN A 90 -10.24 14.70 -7.07
C ASN A 90 -8.89 14.03 -6.85
N ALA A 91 -7.80 14.76 -7.03
CA ALA A 91 -6.47 14.30 -6.62
C ALA A 91 -6.40 14.25 -5.08
N LEU A 92 -6.06 13.08 -4.53
CA LEU A 92 -5.88 12.83 -3.11
C LEU A 92 -4.43 13.04 -2.69
N GLU A 93 -3.50 12.61 -3.53
CA GLU A 93 -2.07 12.73 -3.28
C GLU A 93 -1.31 12.96 -4.58
N ASN A 94 -0.26 13.76 -4.51
CA ASN A 94 0.62 14.07 -5.62
C ASN A 94 2.07 14.02 -5.13
N VAL A 95 2.83 13.09 -5.68
CA VAL A 95 4.27 12.97 -5.45
C VAL A 95 4.96 13.29 -6.76
N GLU A 96 5.81 14.32 -6.77
CA GLU A 96 6.46 14.83 -7.97
C GLU A 96 7.94 15.10 -7.72
N LEU A 97 8.78 14.60 -8.60
CA LEU A 97 10.20 14.94 -8.63
C LEU A 97 10.35 16.34 -9.23
N ARG A 98 10.83 17.29 -8.41
CA ARG A 98 11.03 18.68 -8.85
C ARG A 98 12.34 18.89 -9.61
N ALA A 99 13.35 18.09 -9.31
CA ALA A 99 14.64 18.09 -9.99
C ALA A 99 15.19 16.67 -9.98
N LEU A 100 15.73 16.23 -11.11
CA LEU A 100 16.36 14.92 -11.29
C LEU A 100 17.68 15.14 -12.02
N SER A 101 18.78 14.69 -11.40
CA SER A 101 20.10 14.63 -12.02
C SER A 101 20.58 13.20 -11.96
N LEU A 102 20.79 12.59 -13.14
CA LEU A 102 21.29 11.23 -13.25
C LEU A 102 22.79 11.27 -13.53
N ALA A 103 23.58 10.73 -12.61
CA ALA A 103 25.01 10.60 -12.82
C ALA A 103 25.30 9.50 -13.85
N SER A 104 26.13 9.81 -14.85
CA SER A 104 26.50 8.87 -15.94
C SER A 104 27.46 7.76 -15.49
N LYS A 105 27.96 7.84 -14.25
CA LYS A 105 28.82 6.84 -13.62
C LYS A 105 28.55 6.92 -12.11
N PRO A 106 28.39 5.81 -11.38
CA PRO A 106 28.46 5.87 -9.94
C PRO A 106 29.85 6.43 -9.60
N GLU A 107 29.89 7.63 -9.02
CA GLU A 107 31.13 8.11 -8.43
C GLU A 107 31.53 7.06 -7.39
N ALA A 108 32.67 6.43 -7.63
CA ALA A 108 33.26 5.46 -6.71
C ALA A 108 33.84 6.18 -5.47
N GLU A 109 33.21 7.24 -5.02
CA GLU A 109 33.28 7.62 -3.63
C GLU A 109 32.21 6.79 -2.95
N SER A 110 32.68 5.73 -2.31
CA SER A 110 31.99 5.12 -1.18
C SER A 110 31.57 6.25 -0.25
N ALA A 111 30.37 6.79 -0.47
CA ALA A 111 29.61 7.37 0.61
C ALA A 111 29.55 6.24 1.62
N GLU A 112 30.40 6.32 2.65
CA GLU A 112 30.18 5.60 3.88
C GLU A 112 28.77 6.01 4.30
N VAL A 113 27.79 5.23 3.89
CA VAL A 113 26.47 5.23 4.49
C VAL A 113 26.78 4.86 5.93
N GLN A 114 26.97 5.87 6.79
CA GLN A 114 27.19 5.68 8.21
C GLN A 114 26.11 4.72 8.66
N GLY A 115 26.56 3.52 9.05
CA GLY A 115 25.78 2.29 8.95
C GLY A 115 24.30 2.51 9.18
N VAL A 116 23.50 2.31 8.13
CA VAL A 116 22.20 1.69 8.37
C VAL A 116 22.61 0.35 8.98
N ALA A 117 22.55 0.26 10.31
CA ALA A 117 22.75 -0.97 11.04
C ALA A 117 22.04 -2.03 10.21
N ALA A 118 22.79 -3.02 9.71
CA ALA A 118 22.29 -4.02 8.77
C ALA A 118 20.86 -4.31 9.18
N LEU A 119 19.90 -3.86 8.36
CA LEU A 119 18.48 -4.05 8.67
C LEU A 119 18.41 -5.55 8.96
N PRO A 120 18.10 -5.95 10.20
CA PRO A 120 18.17 -7.35 10.57
C PRO A 120 17.38 -8.06 9.52
N ASP A 121 18.07 -8.99 8.83
CA ASP A 121 17.53 -9.73 7.68
C ASP A 121 16.09 -10.04 8.01
N THR A 122 15.21 -9.34 7.28
CA THR A 122 13.85 -8.98 7.72
C THR A 122 13.30 -10.16 8.47
N ALA A 123 13.02 -9.96 9.77
CA ALA A 123 12.34 -10.97 10.57
C ALA A 123 11.20 -11.47 9.69
N GLN A 124 11.35 -12.70 9.16
CA GLN A 124 10.29 -13.34 8.38
C GLN A 124 9.06 -13.11 9.22
N PRO A 125 7.98 -12.50 8.69
CA PRO A 125 6.78 -12.29 9.48
C PRO A 125 6.49 -13.64 10.08
N GLN A 126 6.71 -13.77 11.40
CA GLN A 126 6.52 -15.04 12.05
C GLN A 126 5.04 -15.26 11.84
N SER A 127 4.71 -16.20 10.98
CA SER A 127 3.37 -16.73 10.84
C SER A 127 3.11 -17.37 12.19
N ASN A 128 2.69 -16.56 13.14
CA ASN A 128 2.23 -17.05 14.42
C ASN A 128 0.99 -17.85 14.03
N GLU A 129 1.13 -19.17 14.01
CA GLU A 129 0.07 -20.17 13.84
C GLU A 129 -0.97 -20.13 14.98
N GLY A 130 -1.09 -18.99 15.67
CA GLY A 130 -2.24 -18.70 16.49
C GLY A 130 -3.41 -18.41 15.57
N GLY A 131 -4.43 -19.28 15.59
CA GLY A 131 -5.65 -19.08 14.82
C GLY A 131 -6.17 -17.64 14.95
N SER A 132 -6.54 -17.05 13.83
CA SER A 132 -7.11 -15.71 13.84
C SER A 132 -8.49 -15.73 14.49
N SER A 133 -8.77 -14.73 15.32
CA SER A 133 -10.07 -14.59 15.99
C SER A 133 -11.16 -14.08 15.05
N TRP A 134 -10.78 -13.71 13.82
CA TRP A 134 -11.65 -13.14 12.81
C TRP A 134 -11.22 -13.53 11.38
N SER A 135 -12.17 -13.45 10.45
CA SER A 135 -11.96 -13.58 9.00
C SER A 135 -12.78 -12.53 8.24
N LEU A 136 -12.44 -12.30 6.97
CA LEU A 136 -13.25 -11.47 6.09
C LEU A 136 -14.28 -12.34 5.36
N GLY A 137 -15.56 -12.06 5.57
CA GLY A 137 -16.67 -12.60 4.77
C GLY A 137 -16.80 -11.90 3.41
N TRP A 138 -16.14 -10.75 3.23
CA TRP A 138 -16.07 -10.04 1.95
C TRP A 138 -14.73 -9.32 1.77
N LEU A 139 -14.21 -9.37 0.55
CA LEU A 139 -13.01 -8.68 0.10
C LEU A 139 -13.24 -8.16 -1.33
N PRO A 140 -12.81 -6.93 -1.69
CA PRO A 140 -12.89 -6.48 -3.07
C PRO A 140 -12.08 -7.42 -3.97
N ALA A 141 -12.65 -7.78 -5.12
CA ALA A 141 -12.04 -8.75 -6.02
C ALA A 141 -10.63 -8.29 -6.45
N GLY A 142 -9.66 -9.21 -6.41
CA GLY A 142 -8.27 -8.92 -6.76
C GLY A 142 -7.38 -8.47 -5.61
N PHE A 143 -7.92 -8.15 -4.43
CA PHE A 143 -7.09 -8.04 -3.23
C PHE A 143 -6.73 -9.43 -2.71
N GLU A 144 -5.49 -9.59 -2.29
CA GLU A 144 -4.96 -10.81 -1.69
C GLU A 144 -4.23 -10.52 -0.39
N GLU A 145 -4.26 -11.48 0.55
CA GLU A 145 -3.57 -11.35 1.84
C GLU A 145 -2.06 -11.51 1.65
N VAL A 146 -1.29 -10.50 2.04
CA VAL A 146 0.18 -10.48 1.95
C VAL A 146 0.82 -10.92 3.24
N SER A 147 0.22 -10.57 4.37
CA SER A 147 0.75 -10.89 5.68
C SER A 147 -0.34 -10.94 6.75
N MET A 148 -0.10 -11.81 7.72
CA MET A 148 -0.81 -11.85 8.99
C MET A 148 0.24 -11.73 10.10
N SER A 149 -0.02 -10.86 11.06
CA SER A 149 0.82 -10.73 12.25
C SER A 149 -0.03 -10.64 13.51
N HIS A 150 0.58 -11.07 14.61
CA HIS A 150 -0.04 -11.02 15.93
C HIS A 150 0.97 -10.42 16.89
N ALA A 151 0.69 -9.21 17.37
CA ALA A 151 1.52 -8.48 18.31
C ALA A 151 0.73 -8.20 19.59
N ALA A 152 1.12 -8.84 20.70
CA ALA A 152 0.44 -8.75 21.99
C ALA A 152 -1.06 -9.08 21.92
N VAL A 153 -1.93 -8.06 21.90
CA VAL A 153 -3.40 -8.20 21.83
C VAL A 153 -3.98 -7.73 20.50
N VAL A 154 -3.12 -7.38 19.55
CA VAL A 154 -3.49 -6.83 18.24
C VAL A 154 -3.22 -7.87 17.16
N GLN A 155 -4.28 -8.26 16.45
CA GLN A 155 -4.18 -9.06 15.25
C GLN A 155 -4.24 -8.14 14.04
N ALA A 156 -3.25 -8.24 13.15
CA ALA A 156 -3.18 -7.43 11.94
C ALA A 156 -3.13 -8.33 10.70
N ARG A 157 -3.86 -7.95 9.65
CA ARG A 157 -3.76 -8.57 8.33
C ARG A 157 -3.64 -7.50 7.26
N THR A 158 -2.74 -7.70 6.30
CA THR A 158 -2.47 -6.76 5.21
C THR A 158 -2.86 -7.37 3.88
N TYR A 159 -3.54 -6.58 3.06
CA TYR A 159 -4.05 -6.96 1.76
C TYR A 159 -3.56 -5.99 0.69
N THR A 160 -3.28 -6.50 -0.51
CA THR A 160 -2.91 -5.69 -1.67
C THR A 160 -3.59 -6.22 -2.92
N ASP A 161 -3.93 -5.32 -3.84
CA ASP A 161 -4.33 -5.70 -5.21
C ASP A 161 -3.20 -5.49 -6.23
N GLY A 162 -1.98 -5.18 -5.76
CA GLY A 162 -0.82 -4.83 -6.58
C GLY A 162 -0.61 -3.31 -6.76
N LEU A 163 -1.66 -2.47 -6.65
CA LEU A 163 -1.55 -1.01 -6.73
C LEU A 163 -1.92 -0.30 -5.42
N SER A 164 -2.99 -0.75 -4.76
CA SER A 164 -3.48 -0.27 -3.49
C SER A 164 -3.21 -1.30 -2.39
N THR A 165 -2.93 -0.82 -1.19
CA THR A 165 -2.71 -1.67 -0.01
C THR A 165 -3.53 -1.16 1.18
N PHE A 166 -4.03 -2.09 1.99
CA PHE A 166 -4.62 -1.76 3.29
C PHE A 166 -4.33 -2.85 4.33
N SER A 167 -4.35 -2.46 5.60
CA SER A 167 -4.22 -3.34 6.74
C SER A 167 -5.43 -3.19 7.67
N ILE A 168 -5.91 -4.31 8.20
CA ILE A 168 -6.96 -4.37 9.21
C ILE A 168 -6.32 -4.78 10.52
N PHE A 169 -6.56 -4.01 11.57
CA PHE A 169 -6.11 -4.23 12.93
C PHE A 169 -7.32 -4.49 13.81
N VAL A 170 -7.26 -5.53 14.62
CA VAL A 170 -8.29 -5.88 15.59
C VAL A 170 -7.67 -5.94 16.98
N GLU A 171 -8.19 -5.11 17.87
CA GLU A 171 -7.79 -5.05 19.27
C GLU A 171 -8.96 -5.46 20.17
N GLN A 172 -8.68 -6.24 21.22
CA GLN A 172 -9.67 -6.61 22.24
C GLN A 172 -9.27 -5.98 23.59
N PRO A 173 -9.64 -4.71 23.84
CA PRO A 173 -9.26 -4.01 25.07
C PRO A 173 -9.99 -4.57 26.30
N LYS A 174 -9.34 -4.51 27.47
CA LYS A 174 -9.87 -5.00 28.75
C LYS A 174 -10.85 -4.04 29.45
N GLY A 175 -11.52 -3.14 28.72
CA GLY A 175 -12.38 -2.08 29.30
C GLY A 175 -13.47 -1.59 28.36
N GLU A 176 -14.19 -0.54 28.76
CA GLU A 176 -15.22 0.07 27.92
C GLU A 176 -14.62 0.65 26.63
N ILE A 177 -15.25 0.34 25.50
CA ILE A 177 -14.90 0.88 24.20
C ILE A 177 -15.95 1.92 23.83
N ARG A 178 -15.51 3.03 23.22
CA ARG A 178 -16.43 3.95 22.55
C ARG A 178 -17.02 3.25 21.33
N LEU A 179 -18.30 2.96 21.38
CA LEU A 179 -19.06 2.53 20.22
C LEU A 179 -19.14 3.67 19.21
N GLY A 180 -19.12 3.33 17.91
CA GLY A 180 -19.20 4.29 16.82
C GLY A 180 -17.98 4.27 15.91
N GLU A 181 -17.95 5.24 14.99
CA GLU A 181 -16.93 5.35 13.94
C GLU A 181 -16.06 6.59 14.14
N GLY A 182 -14.78 6.47 13.85
CA GLY A 182 -13.84 7.56 13.67
C GLY A 182 -13.10 7.40 12.34
N MET A 183 -12.77 8.51 11.68
CA MET A 183 -11.91 8.46 10.49
C MET A 183 -10.97 9.66 10.43
N VAL A 184 -9.79 9.45 9.85
CA VAL A 184 -8.83 10.48 9.48
C VAL A 184 -8.27 10.13 8.11
N ASN A 185 -8.18 11.11 7.22
CA ASN A 185 -7.49 10.99 5.94
C ASN A 185 -6.21 11.83 5.95
N ARG A 186 -5.11 11.29 5.43
CA ARG A 186 -3.90 12.03 5.08
C ARG A 186 -3.50 11.65 3.66
N GLY A 187 -3.67 12.57 2.73
CA GLY A 187 -3.49 12.28 1.31
C GLY A 187 -4.43 11.15 0.85
N ALA A 188 -3.87 10.14 0.21
CA ALA A 188 -4.60 8.93 -0.18
C ALA A 188 -4.81 7.92 0.96
N THR A 189 -4.09 8.06 2.07
CA THR A 189 -4.14 7.13 3.21
C THR A 189 -5.32 7.45 4.12
N LEU A 190 -6.24 6.49 4.23
CA LEU A 190 -7.34 6.48 5.19
C LEU A 190 -6.92 5.74 6.46
N ALA A 191 -7.29 6.26 7.63
CA ALA A 191 -7.38 5.53 8.88
C ALA A 191 -8.83 5.57 9.36
N TYR A 192 -9.53 4.44 9.30
CA TYR A 192 -10.91 4.27 9.76
C TYR A 192 -10.95 3.34 10.96
N THR A 193 -11.65 3.72 12.02
CA THR A 193 -11.76 2.92 13.24
C THR A 193 -13.22 2.78 13.65
N ARG A 194 -13.62 1.59 14.09
CA ARG A 194 -14.96 1.32 14.62
C ARG A 194 -14.90 0.44 15.87
N GLY A 195 -15.56 0.89 16.93
CA GLY A 195 -15.80 0.09 18.13
C GLY A 195 -17.02 -0.82 17.92
N LEU A 196 -16.86 -2.11 18.14
CA LEU A 196 -17.86 -3.15 17.93
C LEU A 196 -18.10 -3.96 19.21
N GLN A 197 -19.34 -4.42 19.40
CA GLN A 197 -19.66 -5.47 20.35
C GLN A 197 -19.80 -6.79 19.58
N THR A 198 -18.95 -7.76 19.89
CA THR A 198 -18.88 -9.06 19.20
C THR A 198 -19.28 -10.20 20.12
N SER A 199 -19.41 -11.42 19.59
CA SER A 199 -19.59 -12.64 20.39
C SER A 199 -18.42 -12.93 21.33
N GLN A 200 -17.21 -12.43 21.03
CA GLN A 200 -16.02 -12.63 21.85
C GLN A 200 -15.80 -11.53 22.90
N GLY A 201 -16.58 -10.44 22.84
CA GLY A 201 -16.41 -9.26 23.68
C GLY A 201 -16.35 -7.98 22.85
N ALA A 202 -15.94 -6.89 23.49
CA ALA A 202 -15.77 -5.62 22.82
C ALA A 202 -14.50 -5.65 21.95
N ALA A 203 -14.59 -5.18 20.71
CA ALA A 203 -13.47 -5.14 19.76
C ALA A 203 -13.33 -3.73 19.17
N LEU A 204 -12.09 -3.26 19.01
CA LEU A 204 -11.76 -2.06 18.28
C LEU A 204 -11.11 -2.45 16.96
N VAL A 205 -11.77 -2.15 15.85
CA VAL A 205 -11.30 -2.49 14.51
C VAL A 205 -10.80 -1.23 13.83
N SER A 206 -9.56 -1.25 13.31
CA SER A 206 -8.99 -0.16 12.53
C SER A 206 -8.57 -0.65 11.15
N VAL A 207 -8.94 0.08 10.11
CA VAL A 207 -8.53 -0.14 8.72
C VAL A 207 -7.65 1.03 8.30
N ILE A 208 -6.42 0.74 7.90
CA ILE A 208 -5.46 1.75 7.44
C ILE A 208 -5.01 1.40 6.03
N GLY A 209 -5.14 2.31 5.06
CA GLY A 209 -4.67 2.06 3.71
C GLY A 209 -5.20 3.02 2.65
N GLU A 210 -4.82 2.76 1.41
CA GLU A 210 -5.13 3.57 0.23
C GLU A 210 -6.43 3.10 -0.43
N ILE A 211 -7.52 3.10 0.34
CA ILE A 211 -8.85 2.69 -0.12
C ILE A 211 -9.92 3.74 0.23
N PRO A 212 -11.03 3.82 -0.53
CA PRO A 212 -12.19 4.63 -0.17
C PRO A 212 -12.79 4.24 1.19
N ILE A 213 -13.38 5.23 1.88
CA ILE A 213 -14.03 5.02 3.18
C ILE A 213 -15.14 3.99 3.14
N ASN A 214 -15.91 3.93 2.05
CA ASN A 214 -16.98 2.95 1.91
C ASN A 214 -16.44 1.52 1.85
N THR A 215 -15.28 1.31 1.21
CA THR A 215 -14.57 0.03 1.23
C THR A 215 -14.17 -0.35 2.65
N ALA A 216 -13.57 0.57 3.41
CA ALA A 216 -13.18 0.33 4.80
C ALA A 216 -14.39 -0.04 5.69
N ARG A 217 -15.52 0.66 5.53
CA ARG A 217 -16.77 0.32 6.24
C ARG A 217 -17.25 -1.08 5.90
N MET A 218 -17.30 -1.44 4.61
CA MET A 218 -17.72 -2.76 4.15
C MET A 218 -16.81 -3.87 4.66
N LEU A 219 -15.50 -3.64 4.70
CA LEU A 219 -14.54 -4.59 5.27
C LEU A 219 -14.82 -4.86 6.75
N VAL A 220 -15.08 -3.80 7.53
CA VAL A 220 -15.39 -3.94 8.97
C VAL A 220 -16.74 -4.62 9.18
N GLU A 221 -17.75 -4.33 8.35
CA GLU A 221 -19.07 -4.97 8.43
C GLU A 221 -19.05 -6.43 7.99
N GLY A 222 -18.14 -6.78 7.09
CA GLY A 222 -17.91 -8.14 6.62
C GLY A 222 -17.04 -8.98 7.56
N LEU A 223 -16.64 -8.49 8.73
CA LEU A 223 -15.85 -9.28 9.67
C LEU A 223 -16.69 -10.39 10.30
N GLU A 224 -16.21 -11.61 10.14
CA GLU A 224 -16.75 -12.80 10.78
C GLU A 224 -15.85 -13.19 11.96
N TRP A 225 -16.46 -13.53 13.09
CA TRP A 225 -15.74 -13.84 14.32
C TRP A 225 -15.80 -15.34 14.56
N SER A 226 -14.65 -16.00 14.74
CA SER A 226 -14.62 -17.42 15.05
C SER A 226 -15.24 -17.66 16.44
N GLY A 227 -16.11 -18.66 16.57
CA GLY A 227 -16.70 -18.99 17.87
C GLY A 227 -15.62 -19.34 18.89
N ARG A 228 -15.77 -18.91 20.15
CA ARG A 228 -14.87 -19.36 21.21
C ARG A 228 -15.09 -20.87 21.36
N ALA A 229 -14.05 -21.68 21.15
CA ALA A 229 -14.12 -23.10 21.52
C ALA A 229 -14.42 -23.16 23.02
N GLU A 230 -15.53 -23.81 23.38
CA GLU A 230 -15.95 -24.06 24.75
C GLU A 230 -14.95 -24.94 25.51
#